data_AF-A0A4V1ZXG1-F1
#
_entry.id   AF-A0A4V1ZXG1-F1
#
_cell.length_a   1.000
_cell.length_b   1.000
_cell.length_c   1.000
_cell.angle_alpha   90.00
_cell.angle_beta   90.00
_cell.angle_gamma   90.00
#
_symmetry.space_group_name_H-M   'P 1'
#
loop_
_entity.id
_entity.type
_entity.pdbx_description
1 polymer ?
#
loop_
_entity_poly.entity_id
_entity_poly.type
_entity_poly.pdbx_seq_one_letter_code
_entity_poly.pdbx_strand_id
1 'polypeptide(L)'
;MRKPRDFDAELKALNDKARQLKDRKLHQLGELVIATGADALPVEQLAGLLLAGADSKDSSAKESWRKRGAAFFQRTSGNAGGARDSTDSMASGNRGTPSP
;
A
#
# COMPACT_ATOMS: atom_id res chain seq x y z
N MET A 1 -8.39 -29.47 -34.57
CA MET A 1 -8.18 -28.14 -35.19
C MET A 1 -8.26 -27.08 -34.09
N ARG A 2 -7.20 -26.30 -33.87
CA ARG A 2 -7.22 -25.21 -32.88
C ARG A 2 -7.99 -24.04 -33.48
N LYS A 3 -8.98 -23.51 -32.76
CA LYS A 3 -9.72 -22.31 -33.16
C LYS A 3 -8.73 -21.17 -33.45
N PRO A 4 -8.90 -20.40 -34.54
CA PRO A 4 -8.08 -19.22 -34.79
C PRO A 4 -8.15 -18.30 -33.57
N ARG A 5 -7.00 -17.82 -33.11
CA ARG A 5 -6.92 -16.83 -32.04
C ARG A 5 -7.69 -15.58 -32.48
N ASP A 6 -8.62 -15.16 -31.65
CA ASP A 6 -9.30 -13.87 -31.82
C ASP A 6 -8.36 -12.78 -31.27
N PHE A 7 -7.51 -12.27 -32.15
CA PHE A 7 -6.54 -11.23 -31.81
C PHE A 7 -7.24 -9.93 -31.39
N ASP A 8 -8.44 -9.66 -31.88
CA ASP A 8 -9.20 -8.47 -31.51
C ASP A 8 -9.67 -8.56 -30.05
N ALA A 9 -10.11 -9.75 -29.63
CA ALA A 9 -10.44 -10.02 -28.24
C ALA A 9 -9.22 -9.92 -27.31
N GLU A 10 -8.06 -10.46 -27.72
CA GLU A 10 -6.81 -10.35 -26.94
C GLU A 10 -6.32 -8.89 -26.83
N LEU A 11 -6.39 -8.12 -27.93
CA LEU A 11 -6.05 -6.69 -27.94
C LEU A 11 -6.99 -5.88 -27.04
N LYS A 12 -8.29 -6.16 -27.07
CA LYS A 12 -9.27 -5.51 -26.19
C LYS A 12 -8.97 -5.81 -24.72
N ALA A 13 -8.73 -7.08 -24.38
CA ALA A 13 -8.41 -7.48 -23.01
C ALA A 13 -7.12 -6.82 -22.49
N LEU A 14 -6.10 -6.66 -23.35
CA LEU A 14 -4.86 -5.95 -23.01
C LEU A 14 -5.10 -4.45 -22.75
N ASN A 15 -5.90 -3.80 -23.59
CA ASN A 15 -6.27 -2.39 -23.41
C ASN A 15 -7.06 -2.16 -22.13
N ASP A 16 -8.05 -3.02 -21.84
CA ASP A 16 -8.84 -2.92 -20.61
C ASP A 16 -7.97 -3.11 -19.37
N LYS A 17 -7.04 -4.08 -19.41
CA LYS A 17 -6.08 -4.29 -18.33
C LYS A 17 -5.14 -3.10 -18.14
N ALA A 18 -4.65 -2.51 -19.24
CA ALA A 18 -3.81 -1.32 -19.17
C ALA A 18 -4.55 -0.14 -18.55
N ARG A 19 -5.85 0.03 -18.86
CA ARG A 19 -6.70 1.05 -18.26
C ARG A 19 -6.89 0.81 -16.76
N GLN A 20 -7.26 -0.42 -16.37
CA GLN A 20 -7.41 -0.79 -14.95
C GLN A 20 -6.14 -0.54 -14.14
N LEU A 21 -4.97 -0.84 -14.70
CA LEU A 21 -3.68 -0.59 -14.03
C LEU A 21 -3.41 0.91 -13.85
N LYS A 22 -3.75 1.73 -14.85
CA LYS A 22 -3.63 3.19 -14.75
C LYS A 22 -4.56 3.74 -13.68
N ASP A 23 -5.83 3.32 -13.70
CA ASP A 23 -6.82 3.78 -12.73
C ASP A 23 -6.40 3.38 -11.31
N ARG A 24 -5.95 2.13 -11.10
CA ARG A 24 -5.44 1.69 -9.79
C ARG A 24 -4.26 2.52 -9.32
N LYS A 25 -3.32 2.83 -10.22
CA LYS A 25 -2.15 3.67 -9.89
C LYS A 25 -2.56 5.08 -9.48
N LEU A 26 -3.53 5.68 -10.18
CA LEU A 26 -4.04 7.01 -9.84
C LEU A 26 -4.71 7.02 -8.46
N HIS A 27 -5.55 6.03 -8.16
CA HIS A 27 -6.18 5.90 -6.85
C HIS A 27 -5.13 5.74 -5.74
N GLN A 28 -4.15 4.85 -5.93
CA GLN A 28 -3.07 4.64 -4.94
C GLN A 28 -2.23 5.91 -4.69
N LEU A 29 -1.99 6.72 -5.72
CA LEU A 29 -1.31 8.01 -5.55
C LEU A 29 -2.18 9.01 -4.77
N GLY A 30 -3.49 9.06 -5.05
CA GLY A 30 -4.42 9.88 -4.29
C GLY A 30 -4.49 9.47 -2.81
N GLU A 31 -4.60 8.17 -2.53
CA GLU A 31 -4.58 7.63 -1.17
C GLU A 31 -3.28 7.98 -0.44
N LEU A 32 -2.13 7.91 -1.12
CA LEU A 32 -0.85 8.28 -0.53
C LEU A 32 -0.78 9.77 -0.16
N VAL A 33 -1.29 10.66 -1.03
CA VAL A 33 -1.33 12.11 -0.76
C VAL A 33 -2.16 12.39 0.49
N ILE A 34 -3.32 11.74 0.63
CA ILE A 34 -4.18 11.88 1.81
C ILE A 34 -3.51 11.28 3.06
N ALA A 35 -2.95 10.07 2.96
CA ALA A 35 -2.34 9.39 4.11
C ALA A 35 -1.10 10.13 4.66
N THR A 36 -0.41 10.88 3.81
CA THR A 36 0.72 11.73 4.21
C THR A 36 0.28 13.11 4.74
N GLY A 37 -1.01 13.45 4.65
CA GLY A 37 -1.56 14.77 5.00
C GLY A 37 -1.17 15.87 4.01
N ALA A 38 -0.68 15.50 2.83
CA ALA A 38 -0.24 16.45 1.81
C ALA A 38 -1.41 17.07 1.05
N ASP A 39 -2.62 16.52 1.18
CA ASP A 39 -3.87 17.07 0.66
C ASP A 39 -4.29 18.39 1.33
N ALA A 40 -3.76 18.68 2.53
CA ALA A 40 -3.95 19.96 3.20
C ALA A 40 -3.12 21.11 2.59
N LEU A 41 -2.14 20.79 1.74
CA LEU A 41 -1.30 21.79 1.08
C LEU A 41 -2.03 22.36 -0.15
N PRO A 42 -1.85 23.66 -0.46
CA PRO A 42 -2.24 24.21 -1.75
C PRO A 42 -1.61 23.42 -2.91
N VAL A 43 -2.36 23.23 -3.99
CA VAL A 43 -1.95 22.39 -5.12
C VAL A 43 -0.64 22.88 -5.77
N GLU A 44 -0.44 24.19 -5.81
CA GLU A 44 0.78 24.82 -6.32
C GLU A 44 1.99 24.51 -5.43
N GLN A 45 1.80 24.50 -4.11
CA GLN A 45 2.86 24.19 -3.16
C GLN A 45 3.22 22.70 -3.21
N LEU A 46 2.23 21.81 -3.29
CA LEU A 46 2.45 20.37 -3.46
C LEU A 46 3.20 20.10 -4.77
N ALA A 47 2.80 20.73 -5.88
CA ALA A 47 3.49 20.61 -7.16
C ALA A 47 4.95 21.09 -7.06
N GLY A 48 5.19 22.23 -6.41
CA GLY A 48 6.54 22.73 -6.17
C GLY A 48 7.43 21.78 -5.37
N LEU A 49 6.90 21.15 -4.31
CA LEU A 49 7.63 20.16 -3.52
C LEU A 49 8.00 18.91 -4.34
N LEU A 50 7.08 18.43 -5.17
CA LEU A 50 7.33 17.27 -6.04
C LEU A 50 8.39 17.57 -7.10
N LEU A 51 8.35 18.76 -7.71
CA LEU A 51 9.35 19.20 -8.68
C LEU A 51 10.73 19.33 -8.02
N ALA A 52 10.82 19.98 -6.86
CA ALA A 52 12.07 20.12 -6.13
C ALA A 52 12.69 18.75 -5.77
N GLY A 53 11.84 17.77 -5.40
CA GLY A 53 12.27 16.40 -5.15
C GLY A 53 12.79 15.69 -6.41
N ALA A 54 12.11 15.86 -7.54
CA ALA A 54 12.48 15.27 -8.82
C ALA A 54 13.80 15.84 -9.36
N ASP A 55 13.94 17.16 -9.33
CA ASP A 55 15.09 17.90 -9.87
C ASP A 55 16.32 17.88 -8.98
N SER A 56 16.17 17.49 -7.70
CA SER A 56 17.29 17.40 -6.76
C SER A 56 18.42 16.53 -7.33
N LYS A 57 19.67 17.01 -7.26
CA LYS A 57 20.87 16.24 -7.63
C LYS A 57 21.63 15.72 -6.41
N ASP A 58 21.17 16.07 -5.21
CA ASP A 58 21.80 15.66 -3.96
C ASP A 58 21.34 14.24 -3.59
N SER A 59 22.23 13.28 -3.78
CA SER A 59 22.02 11.88 -3.43
C SER A 59 21.81 11.65 -1.93
N SER A 60 22.44 12.47 -1.08
CA SER A 60 22.28 12.38 0.38
C SER A 60 20.87 12.83 0.80
N ALA A 61 20.41 13.96 0.26
CA ALA A 61 19.04 14.43 0.47
C ALA A 61 18.00 13.39 0.00
N LYS A 62 18.19 12.83 -1.20
CA LYS A 62 17.31 11.77 -1.75
C LYS A 62 17.27 10.53 -0.86
N GLU A 63 18.42 10.09 -0.36
CA GLU A 63 18.49 8.95 0.55
C GLU A 63 17.79 9.24 1.88
N SER A 64 17.93 10.45 2.43
CA SER A 64 17.22 10.85 3.64
C SER A 64 15.69 10.84 3.46
N TRP A 65 15.19 11.33 2.32
CA TRP A 65 13.76 11.29 1.99
C TRP A 65 13.27 9.87 1.79
N ARG A 66 14.07 9.02 1.13
CA ARG A 66 13.76 7.59 0.97
C ARG A 66 13.62 6.89 2.31
N LYS A 67 14.55 7.10 3.24
CA LYS A 67 14.49 6.52 4.60
C LYS A 67 13.25 6.98 5.36
N ARG A 68 12.95 8.29 5.31
CA ARG A 68 11.72 8.84 5.93
C ARG A 68 10.46 8.24 5.30
N GLY A 69 10.41 8.12 3.98
CA GLY A 69 9.31 7.49 3.25
C GLY A 69 9.14 6.02 3.65
N ALA A 70 10.22 5.25 3.71
CA ALA A 70 10.19 3.86 4.15
C ALA A 70 9.64 3.71 5.58
N ALA A 71 10.05 4.59 6.50
CA ALA A 71 9.55 4.58 7.88
C ALA A 71 8.03 4.86 7.96
N PHE A 72 7.49 5.74 7.09
CA PHE A 72 6.04 5.99 7.00
C PHE A 72 5.26 4.73 6.63
N PHE A 73 5.73 3.97 5.63
CA PHE A 73 5.09 2.72 5.21
C PHE A 73 5.27 1.59 6.25
N GLN A 74 6.41 1.53 6.93
CA GLN A 74 6.64 0.58 8.02
C GLN A 74 5.67 0.81 9.19
N ARG A 75 5.46 2.08 9.60
CA ARG A 75 4.49 2.42 10.64
C ARG A 75 3.06 2.01 10.28
N THR A 76 2.70 2.13 8.99
CA THR A 76 1.39 1.70 8.48
C THR A 76 1.25 0.16 8.51
N SER A 77 2.32 -0.58 8.18
CA SER A 77 2.31 -2.05 8.25
C SER A 77 2.21 -2.62 9.67
N GLY A 78 2.71 -1.90 10.68
CA GLY A 78 2.60 -2.30 12.09
C GLY A 78 1.17 -2.31 12.64
N ASN A 79 0.27 -1.51 12.05
CA ASN A 79 -1.13 -1.44 12.46
C ASN A 79 -2.05 -2.42 11.70
N ALA A 80 -1.56 -3.03 10.61
CA ALA A 80 -2.31 -4.02 9.83
C ALA A 80 -2.13 -5.46 10.34
N GLY A 81 -1.22 -5.70 11.29
CA GLY A 81 -0.92 -7.04 11.85
C GLY A 81 -1.39 -7.28 13.28
N GLY A 82 -2.04 -6.30 13.93
CA GLY A 82 -2.34 -6.33 15.38
C GLY A 82 -3.76 -6.75 15.78
N ALA A 83 -4.60 -7.22 14.86
CA ALA A 83 -5.95 -7.72 15.17
C ALA A 83 -6.02 -9.25 15.08
N ARG A 84 -5.22 -9.93 15.91
CA ARG A 84 -5.46 -11.31 16.35
C ARG A 84 -5.30 -11.32 17.86
N ASP A 85 -6.20 -10.57 18.51
CA ASP A 85 -6.35 -10.57 19.97
C ASP A 85 -6.93 -11.92 20.41
N SER A 86 -6.03 -12.78 20.87
CA SER A 86 -6.05 -13.36 22.21
C SER A 86 -7.39 -13.52 22.95
N THR A 87 -8.35 -14.27 22.42
CA THR A 87 -9.40 -14.87 23.27
C THR A 87 -9.87 -16.23 22.75
N ASP A 88 -9.03 -17.26 22.86
CA ASP A 88 -9.55 -18.64 23.01
C ASP A 88 -8.47 -19.57 23.56
N SER A 89 -8.38 -19.68 24.90
CA SER A 89 -7.91 -20.88 25.63
C SER A 89 -7.92 -20.61 27.14
N MET A 90 -9.08 -20.21 27.67
CA MET A 90 -9.43 -20.43 29.08
C MET A 90 -10.75 -21.20 29.11
N ALA A 91 -10.70 -22.48 28.77
CA ALA A 91 -11.76 -23.44 29.06
C ALA A 91 -11.21 -24.88 28.96
N SER A 92 -10.55 -25.36 30.00
CA SER A 92 -10.64 -26.78 30.32
C SER A 92 -10.56 -26.96 31.83
N GLY A 93 -11.73 -26.75 32.45
CA GLY A 93 -11.97 -27.13 33.82
C GLY A 93 -12.19 -28.64 33.93
N ASN A 94 -11.54 -29.21 34.94
CA ASN A 94 -12.09 -30.20 35.86
C ASN A 94 -12.22 -31.68 35.43
N ARG A 95 -11.30 -32.51 35.95
CA ARG A 95 -11.52 -33.84 36.58
C ARG A 95 -10.14 -34.43 36.95
N GLY A 96 -9.82 -34.90 38.16
CA GLY A 96 -10.55 -34.98 39.42
C GLY A 96 -9.64 -35.47 40.56
N THR A 97 -9.99 -35.01 41.76
CA THR A 97 -9.86 -35.57 43.12
C THR A 97 -8.50 -35.86 43.78
N PRO A 98 -8.36 -35.57 45.10
CA PRO A 98 -7.10 -35.63 45.86
C PRO A 98 -6.95 -36.88 46.77
N SER A 99 -5.73 -37.00 47.33
CA SER A 99 -5.36 -37.60 48.63
C SER A 99 -5.17 -39.12 48.75
N PRO A 100 -4.46 -39.62 49.79
CA PRO A 100 -3.85 -38.95 50.97
C PRO A 100 -2.33 -38.72 50.91
#